data_AF-A0A5J4VY85-F1
#
_entry.id   AF-A0A5J4VY85-F1
#
_cell.length_a   1.000
_cell.length_b   1.000
_cell.length_c   1.000
_cell.angle_alpha   90.00
_cell.angle_beta   90.00
_cell.angle_gamma   90.00
#
_symmetry.space_group_name_H-M   'P 1'
#
loop_
_entity.id
_entity.type
_entity.pdbx_description
1 polymer ?
#
loop_
_entity_poly.entity_id
_entity_poly.type
_entity_poly.pdbx_seq_one_letter_code
_entity_poly.pdbx_strand_id
1 'polypeptide(L)'
;MSRRPRSDRILAVELYYQFQDPNLARRNWPDPNAPEYRFIERWAQHFEPHGNVNDSHRSGRPASTLTPENIELMLEDFEEKPEIGYHVRQKELNFLRSIIQRFAHSLHFKSFVLHRVKAFSKGNYLVRLDFCRNMIRRYD
;
A
#
# COMPACT_ATOMS: atom_id res chain seq x y z
N MET A 1 -3.82 -21.18 -19.04
CA MET A 1 -3.60 -20.25 -20.17
C MET A 1 -2.55 -19.23 -19.76
N SER A 2 -1.45 -19.11 -20.52
CA SER A 2 -0.45 -18.06 -20.28
C SER A 2 -1.10 -16.68 -20.40
N ARG A 3 -0.76 -15.75 -19.52
CA ARG A 3 -1.27 -14.38 -19.60
C ARG A 3 -0.65 -13.71 -20.83
N ARG A 4 -1.49 -13.28 -21.78
CA ARG A 4 -1.03 -12.45 -22.90
C ARG A 4 -0.47 -11.12 -22.37
N PRO A 5 0.62 -10.62 -22.98
CA PRO A 5 1.29 -9.41 -22.55
C PRO A 5 0.39 -8.17 -22.70
N ARG A 6 0.81 -7.06 -22.09
CA ARG A 6 0.08 -5.78 -22.19
C ARG A 6 -0.02 -5.28 -23.63
N SER A 7 0.99 -5.54 -24.47
CA SER A 7 1.00 -5.19 -25.90
C SER A 7 -0.19 -5.79 -26.65
N ASP A 8 -0.52 -7.06 -26.41
CA ASP A 8 -1.68 -7.72 -27.03
C ASP A 8 -2.99 -7.04 -26.61
N ARG A 9 -3.07 -6.50 -25.39
CA ARG A 9 -4.28 -5.82 -24.92
C ARG A 9 -4.47 -4.48 -25.62
N ILE A 10 -3.37 -3.73 -25.79
CA ILE A 10 -3.35 -2.47 -26.54
C ILE A 10 -3.81 -2.73 -27.97
N LEU A 11 -3.16 -3.68 -28.64
CA LEU A 11 -3.45 -4.03 -30.02
C LEU A 11 -4.89 -4.54 -30.21
N ALA A 12 -5.42 -5.29 -29.24
CA ALA A 12 -6.81 -5.71 -29.26
C ALA A 12 -7.79 -4.54 -29.24
N VAL A 13 -7.52 -3.53 -28.42
CA VAL A 13 -8.35 -2.32 -28.35
C VAL A 13 -8.21 -1.51 -29.64
N GLU A 14 -7.00 -1.29 -30.13
CA GLU A 14 -6.74 -0.54 -31.37
C GLU A 14 -7.46 -1.17 -32.58
N LEU A 15 -7.29 -2.47 -32.79
CA LEU A 15 -7.93 -3.18 -33.90
C LEU A 15 -9.45 -3.22 -33.71
N TYR A 16 -9.96 -3.35 -32.48
CA TYR A 16 -11.40 -3.28 -32.24
C TYR A 16 -11.96 -1.91 -32.61
N TYR A 17 -11.33 -0.80 -32.22
CA TYR A 17 -11.81 0.53 -32.61
C TYR A 17 -11.68 0.80 -34.11
N GLN A 18 -10.69 0.20 -34.77
CA GLN A 18 -10.52 0.32 -36.22
C GLN A 18 -11.62 -0.42 -37.01
N PHE A 19 -11.98 -1.64 -36.58
CA PHE A 19 -12.88 -2.52 -37.34
C PHE A 19 -14.29 -2.62 -36.76
N GLN A 20 -14.51 -2.17 -35.53
CA GLN A 20 -15.77 -2.24 -34.77
C GLN A 20 -16.36 -3.67 -34.64
N ASP A 21 -15.56 -4.70 -34.92
CA ASP A 21 -15.92 -6.12 -34.85
C ASP A 21 -14.72 -6.94 -34.37
N PRO A 22 -14.83 -7.72 -33.26
CA PRO A 22 -13.73 -8.53 -32.76
C PRO A 22 -13.27 -9.64 -33.73
N ASN A 23 -14.14 -10.16 -34.60
CA ASN A 23 -13.75 -11.15 -35.61
C ASN A 23 -12.90 -10.52 -36.71
N LEU A 24 -13.24 -9.30 -37.14
CA LEU A 24 -12.42 -8.55 -38.09
C LEU A 24 -11.09 -8.14 -37.47
N ALA A 25 -11.09 -7.69 -36.22
CA ALA A 25 -9.86 -7.39 -35.48
C ALA A 25 -8.95 -8.63 -35.37
N ARG A 26 -9.52 -9.81 -35.10
CA ARG A 26 -8.77 -11.08 -35.05
C ARG A 26 -8.19 -11.48 -36.41
N ARG A 27 -8.94 -11.30 -37.51
CA ARG A 27 -8.46 -11.60 -38.87
C ARG A 27 -7.32 -10.68 -39.30
N ASN A 28 -7.32 -9.44 -38.82
CA ASN A 28 -6.27 -8.46 -39.08
C ASN A 28 -5.18 -8.46 -37.99
N TRP A 29 -5.11 -9.50 -37.17
CA TRP A 29 -4.03 -9.62 -36.19
C TRP A 29 -2.69 -9.89 -36.91
N PRO A 30 -1.61 -9.16 -36.57
CA PRO A 30 -0.34 -9.23 -37.30
C PRO A 30 0.42 -10.55 -37.09
N ASP A 31 0.19 -11.24 -35.97
CA ASP A 31 0.84 -12.51 -35.61
C ASP A 31 -0.08 -13.71 -35.92
N PRO A 32 0.43 -14.83 -36.46
CA PRO A 32 -0.35 -16.07 -36.61
C PRO A 32 -0.99 -16.57 -35.30
N ASN A 33 -0.43 -16.21 -34.14
CA ASN A 33 -0.98 -16.51 -32.83
C ASN A 33 -2.01 -15.45 -32.38
N ALA A 34 -3.03 -15.23 -33.20
CA ALA A 34 -4.12 -14.30 -32.89
C ALA A 34 -4.90 -14.75 -31.63
N PRO A 35 -5.29 -13.81 -30.75
CA PRO A 35 -6.11 -14.13 -29.60
C PRO A 35 -7.51 -14.62 -29.99
N GLU A 36 -8.21 -15.21 -29.03
CA GLU A 36 -9.61 -15.58 -29.20
C GLU A 36 -10.50 -14.34 -29.28
N TYR A 37 -11.64 -14.46 -29.97
CA TYR A 37 -12.68 -13.43 -30.03
C TYR A 37 -12.97 -12.80 -28.65
N ARG A 38 -13.13 -13.66 -27.63
CA ARG A 38 -13.45 -13.24 -26.24
C ARG A 38 -12.36 -12.38 -25.61
N PHE A 39 -11.11 -12.52 -26.01
CA PHE A 39 -10.02 -11.69 -25.49
C PHE A 39 -10.14 -10.26 -26.04
N ILE A 40 -10.40 -10.12 -27.34
CA ILE A 40 -10.55 -8.81 -27.99
C ILE A 40 -11.78 -8.09 -27.46
N GLU A 41 -12.93 -8.78 -27.46
CA GLU A 41 -14.20 -8.24 -26.95
C GLU A 41 -14.07 -7.79 -25.49
N ARG A 42 -13.46 -8.61 -24.62
CA ARG A 42 -13.25 -8.27 -23.21
C ARG A 42 -12.44 -6.99 -23.03
N TRP A 43 -11.35 -6.82 -23.78
CA TRP A 43 -10.48 -5.64 -23.60
C TRP A 43 -11.09 -4.38 -24.18
N ALA A 44 -11.81 -4.47 -25.30
CA ALA A 44 -12.60 -3.37 -25.82
C ALA A 44 -13.66 -2.90 -24.79
N GLN A 45 -14.45 -3.84 -24.25
CA GLN A 45 -15.45 -3.55 -23.22
C GLN A 45 -14.83 -3.05 -21.92
N HIS A 46 -13.62 -3.48 -21.55
CA HIS A 46 -12.91 -2.96 -20.40
C HIS A 46 -12.45 -1.51 -20.62
N PHE A 47 -12.00 -1.19 -21.84
CA PHE A 47 -11.45 0.11 -22.18
C PHE A 47 -12.51 1.21 -22.19
N GLU A 48 -13.72 0.93 -22.69
CA GLU A 48 -14.85 1.90 -22.73
C GLU A 48 -15.07 2.65 -21.40
N PRO A 49 -15.30 1.97 -20.25
CA PRO A 49 -15.51 2.65 -18.97
C PRO A 49 -14.22 3.07 -18.24
N HIS A 50 -13.06 2.45 -18.51
CA HIS A 50 -11.84 2.68 -17.70
C HIS A 50 -10.72 3.46 -18.42
N GLY A 51 -10.79 3.61 -19.74
CA GLY A 51 -9.78 4.26 -20.56
C GLY A 51 -8.38 3.62 -20.50
N ASN A 52 -8.29 2.35 -20.08
CA ASN A 52 -7.01 1.67 -19.93
C ASN A 52 -7.10 0.15 -20.15
N VAL A 53 -5.93 -0.48 -20.32
CA VAL A 53 -5.73 -1.92 -20.57
C VAL A 53 -5.02 -2.63 -19.41
N ASN A 54 -5.04 -2.03 -18.22
CA ASN A 54 -4.42 -2.60 -17.03
C ASN A 54 -5.38 -3.62 -16.41
N ASP A 55 -4.84 -4.64 -15.74
CA ASP A 55 -5.68 -5.53 -14.94
C ASP A 55 -6.34 -4.72 -13.83
N SER A 56 -7.64 -4.92 -13.62
CA SER A 56 -8.34 -4.36 -12.46
C SER A 56 -7.69 -4.86 -11.17
N HIS A 57 -7.76 -4.04 -10.13
CA HIS A 57 -7.25 -4.43 -8.81
C HIS A 57 -7.95 -5.72 -8.36
N ARG A 58 -7.18 -6.74 -8.05
CA ARG A 58 -7.73 -8.01 -7.56
C ARG A 58 -8.02 -7.85 -6.09
N SER A 59 -9.30 -7.92 -5.71
CA SER A 59 -9.66 -8.14 -4.32
C SER A 59 -9.14 -9.51 -3.92
N GLY A 60 -8.06 -9.53 -3.14
CA GLY A 60 -7.58 -10.74 -2.49
C GLY A 60 -8.60 -11.26 -1.48
N ARG A 61 -8.27 -12.37 -0.82
CA ARG A 61 -9.08 -12.85 0.30
C ARG A 61 -9.15 -11.73 1.37
N PRO A 62 -10.35 -11.28 1.78
CA PRO A 62 -10.46 -10.30 2.84
C PRO A 62 -9.84 -10.86 4.11
N ALA A 63 -9.08 -10.03 4.83
CA ALA A 63 -8.51 -10.44 6.10
C ALA A 63 -9.63 -10.60 7.13
N SER A 64 -9.86 -11.83 7.61
CA SER A 64 -10.97 -12.15 8.52
C SER A 64 -10.96 -11.37 9.83
N THR A 65 -9.80 -10.87 10.25
CA THR A 65 -9.63 -10.13 11.50
C THR A 65 -9.76 -8.62 11.33
N LEU A 66 -9.59 -8.08 10.13
CA LEU A 66 -9.74 -6.65 9.84
C LEU A 66 -11.18 -6.35 9.40
N THR A 67 -12.14 -6.66 10.27
CA THR A 67 -13.51 -6.17 10.09
C THR A 67 -13.53 -4.66 10.32
N PRO A 68 -14.52 -3.92 9.77
CA PRO A 68 -14.62 -2.48 9.98
C PRO A 68 -14.59 -2.08 11.45
N GLU A 69 -15.26 -2.86 12.31
CA GLU A 69 -15.34 -2.61 13.76
C GLU A 69 -13.98 -2.79 14.43
N ASN A 70 -13.22 -3.82 14.04
CA ASN A 70 -11.87 -4.05 14.57
C ASN A 70 -10.88 -2.98 14.07
N ILE A 71 -11.06 -2.49 12.85
CA ILE A 71 -10.27 -1.39 12.30
C ILE A 71 -10.50 -0.12 13.12
N GLU A 72 -11.76 0.22 13.38
CA GLU A 72 -12.14 1.38 14.20
C GLU A 72 -11.55 1.29 15.61
N LEU A 73 -11.71 0.15 16.27
CA LEU A 73 -11.12 -0.10 17.60
C LEU A 73 -9.59 0.07 17.61
N MET A 74 -8.90 -0.39 16.57
CA MET A 74 -7.45 -0.24 16.45
C MET A 74 -7.01 1.20 16.16
N LEU A 75 -7.82 1.96 15.41
CA LEU A 75 -7.57 3.38 15.15
C LEU A 75 -7.71 4.20 16.42
N GLU A 76 -8.80 4.00 17.17
CA GLU A 76 -9.02 4.66 18.47
C GLU A 76 -7.86 4.37 19.44
N ASP A 77 -7.46 3.10 19.58
CA ASP A 77 -6.32 2.72 20.45
C ASP A 77 -5.01 3.41 20.02
N PHE A 78 -4.76 3.51 18.70
CA PHE A 78 -3.57 4.18 18.17
C PHE A 78 -3.56 5.68 18.50
N GLU A 79 -4.72 6.35 18.44
CA GLU A 79 -4.87 7.76 18.77
C GLU A 79 -4.79 8.04 20.28
N GLU A 80 -5.46 7.24 21.12
CA GLU A 80 -5.50 7.45 22.56
C GLU A 80 -4.16 7.17 23.24
N LYS A 81 -3.44 6.13 22.79
CA LYS A 81 -2.27 5.60 23.51
C LYS A 81 -1.04 5.42 22.60
N PRO A 82 -0.57 6.45 21.88
CA PRO A 82 0.43 6.29 20.82
C PRO A 82 1.80 5.76 21.32
N GLU A 83 2.08 5.92 22.61
CA GLU A 83 3.32 5.52 23.27
C GLU A 83 3.44 4.01 23.52
N ILE A 84 2.30 3.29 23.46
CA ILE A 84 2.25 1.88 23.81
C ILE A 84 2.76 1.01 22.66
N GLY A 85 3.70 0.13 22.99
CA GLY A 85 4.25 -0.85 22.05
C GLY A 85 3.28 -1.98 21.69
N TYR A 86 3.45 -2.55 20.50
CA TYR A 86 2.55 -3.58 19.95
C TYR A 86 2.33 -4.82 20.81
N HIS A 87 3.31 -5.19 21.66
CA HIS A 87 3.17 -6.34 22.56
C HIS A 87 2.13 -6.10 23.66
N VAL A 88 2.03 -4.86 24.16
CA VAL A 88 1.04 -4.50 25.17
C VAL A 88 -0.34 -4.42 24.51
N ARG A 89 -0.44 -3.77 23.34
CA ARG A 89 -1.67 -3.70 22.54
C ARG A 89 -2.23 -5.09 22.18
N GLN A 90 -1.37 -6.07 21.87
CA GLN A 90 -1.80 -7.45 21.64
C GLN A 90 -2.58 -8.02 22.83
N LYS A 91 -2.15 -7.72 24.06
CA LYS A 91 -2.82 -8.20 25.27
C LYS A 91 -4.12 -7.45 25.54
N GLU A 92 -4.13 -6.14 25.30
CA GLU A 92 -5.30 -5.28 25.55
C GLU A 92 -6.42 -5.51 24.52
N LEU A 93 -6.07 -5.55 23.23
CA LEU A 93 -7.04 -5.69 22.14
C LEU A 93 -7.32 -7.14 21.74
N ASN A 94 -6.59 -8.12 22.30
CA ASN A 94 -6.68 -9.53 21.95
C ASN A 94 -6.46 -9.84 20.44
N PHE A 95 -5.75 -8.97 19.72
CA PHE A 95 -5.35 -9.20 18.33
C PHE A 95 -3.94 -9.77 18.23
N LEU A 96 -3.70 -10.59 17.20
CA LEU A 96 -2.34 -11.04 16.89
C LEU A 96 -1.45 -9.84 16.57
N ARG A 97 -0.26 -9.78 17.20
CA ARG A 97 0.74 -8.72 16.98
C ARG A 97 1.06 -8.47 15.51
N SER A 98 1.09 -9.53 14.68
CA SER A 98 1.38 -9.41 13.25
C SER A 98 0.30 -8.67 12.46
N ILE A 99 -0.94 -8.66 12.95
CA ILE A 99 -2.05 -7.91 12.37
C ILE A 99 -1.93 -6.44 12.76
N ILE A 100 -1.69 -6.17 14.05
CA ILE A 100 -1.42 -4.83 14.58
C ILE A 100 -0.26 -4.16 13.84
N GLN A 101 0.85 -4.87 13.65
CA GLN A 101 2.01 -4.36 12.93
C GLN A 101 1.72 -4.09 11.46
N ARG A 102 1.02 -4.99 10.75
CA ARG A 102 0.65 -4.80 9.35
C ARG A 102 -0.28 -3.59 9.18
N PHE A 103 -1.27 -3.46 10.05
CA PHE A 103 -2.20 -2.34 10.04
C PHE A 103 -1.50 -1.00 10.36
N ALA A 104 -0.68 -0.96 11.41
CA ALA A 104 0.13 0.20 11.73
C ALA A 104 1.04 0.61 10.56
N HIS A 105 1.70 -0.36 9.90
CA HIS A 105 2.51 -0.10 8.72
C HIS A 105 1.72 0.50 7.55
N SER A 106 0.48 0.02 7.30
CA SER A 106 -0.37 0.59 6.24
C SER A 106 -0.77 2.05 6.51
N LEU A 107 -0.81 2.46 7.77
CA LEU A 107 -1.12 3.83 8.19
C LEU A 107 0.13 4.70 8.38
N HIS A 108 1.33 4.14 8.13
CA HIS A 108 2.60 4.77 8.50
C HIS A 108 2.71 5.15 9.98
N PHE A 109 1.93 4.50 10.84
CA PHE A 109 1.94 4.72 12.29
C PHE A 109 3.22 4.15 12.91
N LYS A 110 3.86 4.95 13.77
CA LYS A 110 5.04 4.54 14.55
C LYS A 110 4.78 4.85 16.02
N SER A 111 4.65 3.80 16.83
CA SER A 111 4.59 3.95 18.28
C SER A 111 5.92 4.53 18.78
N PHE A 112 5.87 5.62 19.55
CA PHE A 112 7.07 6.18 20.18
C PHE A 112 7.15 5.71 21.64
N VAL A 113 7.96 4.68 21.87
CA VAL A 113 8.24 4.22 23.24
C VAL A 113 9.24 5.18 23.86
N LEU A 114 8.84 5.85 24.94
CA LEU A 114 9.76 6.70 25.71
C LEU A 114 10.90 5.85 26.27
N HIS A 115 12.11 6.11 25.81
CA HIS A 115 13.31 5.49 26.37
C HIS A 115 13.66 6.14 27.70
N ARG A 116 13.95 5.34 28.73
CA ARG A 116 14.49 5.85 29.99
C ARG A 116 15.85 6.47 29.73
N VAL A 117 15.91 7.79 29.84
CA VAL A 117 17.15 8.56 29.91
C VAL A 117 17.57 8.74 31.36
N LYS A 118 18.88 8.69 31.63
CA LYS A 118 19.40 9.04 32.96
C LYS A 118 19.05 10.52 33.22
N ALA A 119 18.34 10.78 34.32
CA ALA A 119 18.11 12.13 34.78
C ALA A 119 19.46 12.81 35.08
N PHE A 120 19.66 14.01 34.53
CA PHE A 120 20.85 14.81 34.86
C PHE A 120 20.67 15.45 36.23
N SER A 121 21.75 15.50 37.01
CA SER A 121 21.82 16.45 38.12
C SER A 121 21.80 17.88 37.56
N LYS A 122 21.28 18.86 38.32
CA LYS A 122 21.23 20.27 37.89
C LYS A 122 22.59 20.79 37.41
N GLY A 123 23.67 20.43 38.09
CA GLY A 123 25.03 20.79 37.69
C GLY A 123 25.45 20.17 36.35
N ASN A 124 25.19 18.88 36.14
CA ASN A 124 25.52 18.20 34.88
C ASN A 124 24.73 18.76 33.70
N TYR A 125 23.48 19.19 33.91
CA TYR A 125 22.69 19.85 32.86
C TYR A 125 23.36 21.14 32.37
N LEU A 126 23.77 22.01 33.30
CA LEU A 126 24.40 23.29 32.96
C LEU A 126 25.73 23.10 32.23
N VAL A 127 26.59 22.18 32.71
CA VAL A 127 27.87 21.88 32.06
C VAL A 127 27.67 21.40 30.62
N ARG A 128 26.69 20.52 30.39
CA ARG A 128 26.39 20.01 29.05
C ARG A 128 25.78 21.08 28.16
N LEU A 129 24.91 21.93 28.68
CA LEU A 129 24.32 23.04 27.93
C LEU A 129 25.40 24.02 27.48
N ASP A 130 26.31 24.38 28.38
CA ASP A 130 27.42 25.29 28.08
C ASP A 130 28.39 24.68 27.06
N PHE A 131 28.72 23.39 27.21
CA PHE A 131 29.51 22.65 26.22
C PHE A 131 28.85 22.67 24.83
N CYS A 132 27.56 22.36 24.71
CA CYS A 132 26.86 22.40 23.43
C CYS A 132 26.84 23.81 22.82
N ARG A 133 26.60 24.86 23.62
CA ARG A 133 26.63 26.25 23.16
C ARG A 133 28.01 26.66 22.65
N ASN A 134 29.06 26.28 23.36
CA ASN A 134 30.44 26.56 22.96
C ASN A 134 30.84 25.80 21.70
N MET A 135 30.33 24.57 21.51
CA MET A 135 30.54 23.81 20.28
C MET A 135 29.86 24.46 19.08
N ILE A 136 28.60 24.88 19.20
CA ILE A 136 27.87 25.56 18.10
C ILE A 136 28.61 26.84 17.69
N ARG A 137 28.99 27.68 18.65
CA ARG A 137 29.75 28.93 18.41
C ARG A 137 31.14 28.74 17.78
N ARG A 138 31.68 27.53 17.79
CA ARG A 138 32.99 27.22 17.20
C ARG A 138 32.90 26.86 15.71
N TYR A 139 31.70 26.52 15.24
CA TYR A 139 31.43 26.11 13.86
C TYR A 139 30.57 27.14 13.09
N ASP A 140 30.04 28.16 13.78
CA ASP A 140 29.56 29.42 13.20
C ASP A 140 30.73 30.40 12.97
#